data_AF-A0A4Q3T0U2-F1
#
_entry.id   AF-A0A4Q3T0U2-F1
#
_cell.length_a   1.000
_cell.length_b   1.000
_cell.length_c   1.000
_cell.angle_alpha   90.00
_cell.angle_beta   90.00
_cell.angle_gamma   90.00
#
_symmetry.space_group_name_H-M   'P 1'
#
loop_
_entity.id
_entity.type
_entity.pdbx_description
1 polymer ?
#
loop_
_entity_poly.entity_id
_entity_poly.type
_entity_poly.pdbx_seq_one_letter_code
_entity_poly.pdbx_strand_id
1 'polypeptide(L)'
;MTASNPTSSETPLIIWAVSDGRAGIEAQVVGLANAVARKRPARIIVKRVGWKSWIGRLPWWLNLAPRSFLTPESDLTPPWPDLWIAAGRATLPLSIRVKGWSKKKTYVVQIQDPRMPTRLFDLVIPPRHDRLTGDNVFPITGSPGRVNADRLAADLEHFKAELDPLPRPRVAVIIGGKSKAHDLSVERAAAMAREVELPVAQEGGSVMVSFTRRTPEPARAILAARLKHLPGVIWDGEGENPYFAYLAAADYILVTEDSTNLATDAASTGKPVFVLKMEGESLKFRLFHEDLESLGAARPFGGAFHSWQYPPLAETDRAADEVLRRYDERGGRPVPG
;
A
#
# COMPACT_ATOMS: atom_id res chain seq x y z
N MET A 1 11.50 -16.68 -46.54
CA MET A 1 10.63 -16.92 -45.38
C MET A 1 11.50 -17.37 -44.23
N THR A 2 12.03 -16.42 -43.47
CA THR A 2 12.86 -16.67 -42.30
C THR A 2 11.95 -16.97 -41.11
N ALA A 3 11.92 -18.23 -40.70
CA ALA A 3 11.22 -18.67 -39.50
C ALA A 3 11.85 -17.99 -38.28
N SER A 4 11.04 -17.19 -37.57
CA SER A 4 11.35 -16.63 -36.27
C SER A 4 11.52 -17.75 -35.24
N ASN A 5 12.67 -17.80 -34.58
CA ASN A 5 12.93 -18.67 -33.44
C ASN A 5 11.90 -18.41 -32.32
N PRO A 6 11.42 -19.46 -31.62
CA PRO A 6 10.64 -19.27 -30.40
C PRO A 6 11.56 -18.71 -29.31
N THR A 7 11.20 -17.55 -28.77
CA THR A 7 11.79 -16.93 -27.58
C THR A 7 11.83 -17.93 -26.42
N SER A 8 12.99 -18.09 -25.79
CA SER A 8 13.23 -18.95 -24.63
C SER A 8 12.20 -18.72 -23.52
N SER A 9 11.39 -19.74 -23.21
CA SER A 9 10.43 -19.71 -22.10
C SER A 9 11.17 -19.77 -20.77
N GLU A 10 11.46 -18.61 -20.16
CA GLU A 10 11.95 -18.55 -18.79
C GLU A 10 10.97 -19.24 -17.84
N THR A 11 11.48 -20.12 -16.97
CA THR A 11 10.66 -20.71 -15.91
C THR A 11 10.30 -19.60 -14.91
N PRO A 12 9.00 -19.38 -14.63
CA PRO A 12 8.58 -18.28 -13.77
C PRO A 12 9.11 -18.45 -12.34
N LEU A 13 9.47 -17.33 -11.70
CA LEU A 13 9.86 -17.31 -10.30
C LEU A 13 8.70 -17.78 -9.41
N ILE A 14 8.99 -18.58 -8.39
CA ILE A 14 8.00 -18.88 -7.35
C ILE A 14 8.16 -17.87 -6.23
N ILE A 15 7.12 -17.06 -6.00
CA ILE A 15 7.08 -16.07 -4.93
C ILE A 15 6.09 -16.53 -3.86
N TRP A 16 6.52 -16.61 -2.61
CA TRP A 16 5.60 -16.70 -1.49
C TRP A 16 5.37 -15.32 -0.88
N ALA A 17 4.13 -14.85 -0.91
CA ALA A 17 3.68 -13.65 -0.21
C ALA A 17 3.14 -14.05 1.16
N VAL A 18 3.95 -13.84 2.20
CA VAL A 18 3.72 -14.39 3.54
C VAL A 18 3.25 -13.31 4.51
N SER A 19 2.03 -13.44 5.02
CA SER A 19 1.42 -12.47 5.94
C SER A 19 0.97 -13.13 7.24
N ASP A 20 0.56 -12.33 8.22
CA ASP A 20 -0.11 -12.80 9.43
C ASP A 20 -1.65 -12.80 9.32
N GLY A 21 -2.17 -12.73 8.08
CA GLY A 21 -3.60 -12.75 7.78
C GLY A 21 -4.32 -11.40 7.95
N ARG A 22 -3.69 -10.38 8.55
CA ARG A 22 -4.29 -9.04 8.61
C ARG A 22 -4.32 -8.42 7.22
N ALA A 23 -5.51 -8.00 6.77
CA ALA A 23 -5.74 -7.52 5.41
C ALA A 23 -4.76 -6.43 4.93
N GLY A 24 -4.38 -5.49 5.81
CA GLY A 24 -3.41 -4.44 5.47
C GLY A 24 -1.98 -4.96 5.29
N ILE A 25 -1.57 -5.95 6.09
CA ILE A 25 -0.24 -6.59 5.99
C ILE A 25 -0.18 -7.46 4.74
N GLU A 26 -1.24 -8.22 4.48
CA GLU A 26 -1.36 -9.05 3.28
C GLU A 26 -1.34 -8.20 2.00
N ALA A 27 -2.05 -7.07 1.98
CA ALA A 27 -2.05 -6.16 0.85
C ALA A 27 -0.64 -5.66 0.50
N GLN A 28 0.23 -5.43 1.49
CA GLN A 28 1.61 -4.99 1.24
C GLN A 28 2.48 -6.08 0.63
N VAL A 29 2.46 -7.30 1.17
CA VAL A 29 3.27 -8.40 0.64
C VAL A 29 2.81 -8.83 -0.75
N VAL A 30 1.49 -8.83 -0.98
CA VAL A 30 0.90 -9.11 -2.30
C VAL A 30 1.19 -7.97 -3.27
N GLY A 31 1.12 -6.71 -2.82
CA GLY A 31 1.45 -5.53 -3.63
C GLY A 31 2.87 -5.59 -4.19
N LEU A 32 3.85 -5.86 -3.33
CA LEU A 32 5.24 -6.02 -3.76
C LEU A 32 5.43 -7.25 -4.65
N ALA A 33 4.82 -8.39 -4.32
CA ALA A 33 4.90 -9.60 -5.14
C ALA A 33 4.34 -9.37 -6.56
N ASN A 34 3.20 -8.68 -6.67
CA ASN A 34 2.61 -8.31 -7.96
C ASN A 34 3.52 -7.35 -8.74
N ALA A 35 4.18 -6.40 -8.07
CA ALA A 35 5.12 -5.50 -8.72
C ALA A 35 6.34 -6.24 -9.28
N VAL A 36 6.87 -7.23 -8.55
CA VAL A 36 7.89 -8.13 -9.08
C VAL A 36 7.35 -8.92 -10.29
N ALA A 37 6.13 -9.46 -10.20
CA ALA A 37 5.52 -10.25 -11.27
C ALA A 37 5.21 -9.47 -12.56
N ARG A 38 5.02 -8.14 -12.46
CA ARG A 38 4.91 -7.25 -13.63
C ARG A 38 6.24 -7.10 -14.38
N LYS A 39 7.36 -7.23 -13.68
CA LYS A 39 8.71 -7.01 -14.20
C LYS A 39 9.41 -8.31 -14.62
N ARG A 40 9.03 -9.45 -14.01
CA ARG A 40 9.54 -10.78 -14.35
C ARG A 40 8.45 -11.83 -14.18
N PRO A 41 8.31 -12.81 -15.11
CA PRO A 41 7.35 -13.89 -14.97
C PRO A 41 7.44 -14.57 -13.59
N ALA A 42 6.35 -14.54 -12.83
CA ALA A 42 6.32 -15.08 -11.49
C ALA A 42 4.95 -15.69 -11.13
N ARG A 43 4.99 -16.81 -10.41
CA ARG A 43 3.83 -17.42 -9.77
C ARG A 43 3.80 -17.03 -8.30
N ILE A 44 2.79 -16.26 -7.91
CA ILE A 44 2.60 -15.79 -6.53
C ILE A 44 1.72 -16.78 -5.77
N ILE A 45 2.17 -17.17 -4.58
CA ILE A 45 1.44 -18.04 -3.66
C ILE A 45 1.29 -17.29 -2.34
N VAL A 46 0.06 -16.97 -1.95
CA VAL A 46 -0.23 -16.29 -0.68
C VAL A 46 -0.22 -17.33 0.45
N LYS A 47 0.58 -17.06 1.50
CA LYS A 47 0.67 -17.89 2.70
C LYS A 47 0.29 -17.07 3.93
N ARG A 48 -0.65 -17.57 4.73
CA ARG A 48 -1.13 -16.89 5.94
C ARG A 48 -0.65 -17.64 7.17
N VAL A 49 0.21 -17.01 7.95
CA VAL A 49 0.81 -17.62 9.13
C VAL A 49 -0.14 -17.53 10.32
N GLY A 50 -0.59 -18.69 10.80
CA GLY A 50 -1.29 -18.88 12.05
C GLY A 50 -0.42 -19.67 13.04
N TRP A 51 -0.38 -19.25 14.30
CA TRP A 51 0.29 -19.99 15.38
C TRP A 51 -0.73 -20.72 16.25
N LYS A 52 -0.46 -21.98 16.56
CA LYS A 52 -1.17 -22.75 17.58
C LYS A 52 -0.79 -22.19 18.96
N SER A 53 -1.80 -21.79 19.74
CA SER A 53 -1.64 -21.37 21.13
C SER A 53 -0.72 -20.14 21.33
N TRP A 54 -0.29 -19.89 22.57
CA TRP A 54 0.45 -18.71 23.01
C TRP A 54 1.89 -18.60 22.47
N ILE A 55 2.41 -19.63 21.79
CA ILE A 55 3.79 -19.70 21.26
C ILE A 55 4.07 -18.59 20.23
N GLY A 56 3.06 -18.13 19.49
CA GLY A 56 3.20 -16.95 18.60
C GLY A 56 3.49 -15.64 19.33
N ARG A 57 3.40 -15.59 20.67
CA ARG A 57 3.75 -14.44 21.51
C ARG A 57 5.18 -14.48 22.01
N LEU A 58 5.83 -15.65 22.00
CA LEU A 58 7.21 -15.79 22.46
C LEU A 58 8.18 -14.99 21.58
N PRO A 59 9.28 -14.48 22.16
CA PRO A 59 10.42 -14.00 21.41
C PRO A 59 10.89 -15.01 20.36
N TRP A 60 11.26 -14.54 19.17
CA TRP A 60 11.57 -15.39 18.01
C TRP A 60 12.71 -16.40 18.28
N TRP A 61 13.65 -16.07 19.17
CA TRP A 61 14.76 -16.93 19.56
C TRP A 61 14.33 -18.12 20.43
N LEU A 62 13.20 -18.02 21.13
CA LEU A 62 12.66 -19.12 21.94
C LEU A 62 11.81 -20.10 21.14
N ASN A 63 11.44 -19.76 19.90
CA ASN A 63 10.62 -20.62 19.06
C ASN A 63 11.50 -21.64 18.31
N LEU A 64 12.01 -22.66 19.00
CA LEU A 64 13.02 -23.60 18.47
C LEU A 64 12.52 -24.46 17.29
N ALA A 65 11.23 -24.81 17.26
CA ALA A 65 10.63 -25.66 16.21
C ALA A 65 9.34 -25.03 15.63
N PRO A 66 9.43 -23.90 14.91
CA PRO A 66 8.24 -23.10 14.61
C PRO A 66 7.24 -23.78 13.70
N ARG A 67 7.68 -24.66 12.79
CA ARG A 67 6.78 -25.37 11.87
C ARG A 67 5.80 -26.31 12.60
N SER A 68 6.21 -26.90 13.73
CA SER A 68 5.37 -27.81 14.51
C SER A 68 4.20 -27.11 15.20
N PHE A 69 4.34 -25.81 15.42
CA PHE A 69 3.34 -24.97 16.09
C PHE A 69 2.54 -24.10 15.13
N LEU A 70 2.64 -24.33 13.83
CA LEU A 70 1.78 -23.66 12.85
C LEU A 70 0.42 -24.32 12.78
N THR A 71 -0.59 -23.51 12.49
CA THR A 71 -1.89 -24.04 12.09
C THR A 71 -1.77 -24.68 10.70
N PRO A 72 -2.55 -25.74 10.39
CA PRO A 72 -2.47 -26.43 9.11
C PRO A 72 -2.63 -25.50 7.90
N GLU A 73 -3.43 -24.45 8.04
CA GLU A 73 -3.73 -23.45 7.00
C GLU A 73 -2.52 -22.61 6.59
N SER A 74 -1.45 -22.62 7.40
CA SER A 74 -0.21 -21.94 7.06
C SER A 74 0.54 -22.60 5.90
N ASP A 75 0.41 -23.94 5.77
CA ASP A 75 0.99 -24.78 4.71
C ASP A 75 2.41 -24.34 4.25
N LEU A 76 3.36 -24.34 5.20
CA LEU A 76 4.75 -24.02 4.90
C LEU A 76 5.55 -25.31 4.71
N THR A 77 5.40 -25.90 3.52
CA THR A 77 6.00 -27.17 3.11
C THR A 77 6.82 -27.00 1.82
N PRO A 78 7.94 -27.74 1.66
CA PRO A 78 8.73 -27.67 0.43
C PRO A 78 7.91 -28.16 -0.80
N PRO A 79 8.25 -27.73 -2.03
CA PRO A 79 9.45 -26.98 -2.40
C PRO A 79 9.40 -25.51 -1.95
N TRP A 80 10.56 -25.01 -1.48
CA TRP A 80 10.70 -23.62 -1.04
C TRP A 80 10.72 -22.66 -2.24
N PRO A 81 10.23 -21.41 -2.07
CA PRO A 81 10.15 -20.45 -3.16
C PRO A 81 11.53 -19.88 -3.51
N ASP A 82 11.61 -19.27 -4.68
CA ASP A 82 12.75 -18.43 -5.07
C ASP A 82 12.76 -17.14 -4.24
N LEU A 83 11.61 -16.47 -4.13
CA LEU A 83 11.41 -15.26 -3.32
C LEU A 83 10.42 -15.50 -2.18
N TRP A 84 10.82 -15.13 -0.96
CA TRP A 84 9.96 -15.06 0.21
C TRP A 84 9.76 -13.60 0.57
N ILE A 85 8.56 -13.06 0.34
CA ILE A 85 8.21 -11.68 0.66
C ILE A 85 7.28 -11.71 1.86
N ALA A 86 7.73 -11.19 3.01
CA ALA A 86 7.00 -11.30 4.25
C ALA A 86 6.79 -9.97 4.97
N ALA A 87 5.70 -9.88 5.73
CA ALA A 87 5.40 -8.78 6.63
C ALA A 87 4.68 -9.29 7.88
N GLY A 88 4.76 -8.51 8.97
CA GLY A 88 4.09 -8.81 10.23
C GLY A 88 4.91 -9.67 11.19
N ARG A 89 4.73 -9.42 12.50
CA ARG A 89 5.55 -10.02 13.57
C ARG A 89 5.49 -11.55 13.58
N ALA A 90 4.36 -12.13 13.22
CA ALA A 90 4.15 -13.57 13.23
C ALA A 90 5.00 -14.31 12.19
N THR A 91 5.45 -13.63 11.13
CA THR A 91 6.21 -14.25 10.04
C THR A 91 7.72 -14.28 10.33
N LEU A 92 8.23 -13.37 11.18
CA LEU A 92 9.66 -13.17 11.44
C LEU A 92 10.42 -14.47 11.78
N PRO A 93 9.96 -15.35 12.71
CA PRO A 93 10.70 -16.57 13.04
C PRO A 93 10.80 -17.57 11.88
N LEU A 94 9.86 -17.50 10.93
CA LEU A 94 9.78 -18.37 9.76
C LEU A 94 10.64 -17.82 8.63
N SER A 95 10.57 -16.51 8.38
CA SER A 95 11.39 -15.78 7.40
C SER A 95 12.89 -15.97 7.66
N ILE A 96 13.32 -16.04 8.92
CA ILE A 96 14.72 -16.29 9.27
C ILE A 96 15.12 -17.74 8.99
N ARG A 97 14.24 -18.69 9.32
CA ARG A 97 14.54 -20.12 9.22
C ARG A 97 14.42 -20.68 7.82
N VAL A 98 13.60 -20.08 6.94
CA VAL A 98 13.48 -20.54 5.55
C VAL A 98 14.81 -20.45 4.80
N LYS A 99 15.71 -19.53 5.18
CA LYS A 99 17.09 -19.49 4.66
C LYS A 99 17.84 -20.78 4.95
N GLY A 100 17.68 -21.34 6.15
CA GLY A 100 18.25 -22.64 6.52
C GLY A 100 17.54 -23.80 5.81
N TRP A 101 16.21 -23.83 5.84
CA TRP A 101 15.41 -24.91 5.26
C TRP A 101 15.58 -25.04 3.73
N SER A 102 15.79 -23.93 3.04
CA SER A 102 16.04 -23.87 1.60
C SER A 102 17.51 -24.06 1.22
N LYS A 103 18.42 -24.31 2.18
CA LYS A 103 19.88 -24.33 1.97
C LYS A 103 20.37 -23.03 1.29
N LYS A 104 19.85 -21.88 1.74
CA LYS A 104 20.11 -20.54 1.21
C LYS A 104 19.73 -20.36 -0.27
N LYS A 105 18.75 -21.12 -0.79
CA LYS A 105 18.22 -20.91 -2.15
C LYS A 105 17.11 -19.85 -2.18
N THR A 106 16.31 -19.76 -1.13
CA THR A 106 15.27 -18.72 -1.02
C THR A 106 15.91 -17.37 -0.68
N TYR A 107 15.47 -16.33 -1.38
CA TYR A 107 15.78 -14.93 -1.09
C TYR A 107 14.67 -14.31 -0.24
N VAL A 108 15.04 -13.81 0.94
CA VAL A 108 14.07 -13.37 1.96
C VAL A 108 14.01 -11.85 2.02
N VAL A 109 12.88 -11.30 1.60
CA VAL A 109 12.51 -9.89 1.67
C VAL A 109 11.55 -9.69 2.83
N GLN A 110 11.90 -8.79 3.75
CA GLN A 110 11.04 -8.39 4.86
C GLN A 110 10.53 -6.97 4.65
N ILE A 111 9.23 -6.78 4.56
CA ILE A 111 8.59 -5.46 4.53
C ILE A 111 8.33 -5.00 5.97
N GLN A 112 8.41 -3.68 6.20
CA GLN A 112 8.36 -3.01 7.52
C GLN A 112 9.62 -3.26 8.36
N ASP A 113 9.84 -2.41 9.36
CA ASP A 113 10.89 -2.64 10.35
C ASP A 113 10.62 -3.93 11.14
N PRO A 114 11.50 -4.95 11.05
CA PRO A 114 11.35 -6.19 11.80
C PRO A 114 11.60 -6.02 13.30
N ARG A 115 12.14 -4.88 13.75
CA ARG A 115 12.63 -4.63 15.12
C ARG A 115 13.62 -5.70 15.59
N MET A 116 14.45 -6.13 14.65
CA MET A 116 15.43 -7.21 14.78
C MET A 116 16.64 -6.92 13.89
N PRO A 117 17.79 -7.58 14.11
CA PRO A 117 18.97 -7.38 13.25
C PRO A 117 18.64 -7.66 11.78
N THR A 118 18.81 -6.64 10.93
CA THR A 118 18.42 -6.68 9.51
C THR A 118 19.19 -7.72 8.72
N ARG A 119 20.44 -8.01 9.11
CA ARG A 119 21.32 -9.06 8.54
C ARG A 119 20.74 -10.48 8.56
N LEU A 120 19.64 -10.72 9.30
CA LEU A 120 18.95 -12.00 9.32
C LEU A 120 18.12 -12.23 8.03
N PHE A 121 17.81 -11.15 7.30
CA PHE A 121 17.09 -11.15 6.03
C PHE A 121 18.07 -10.89 4.88
N ASP A 122 17.65 -11.12 3.64
CA ASP A 122 18.46 -10.73 2.48
C ASP A 122 18.20 -9.28 2.08
N LEU A 123 16.96 -8.79 2.25
CA LEU A 123 16.58 -7.40 2.08
C LEU A 123 15.48 -7.02 3.08
N VAL A 124 15.55 -5.81 3.63
CA VAL A 124 14.51 -5.21 4.46
C VAL A 124 14.01 -3.93 3.80
N ILE A 125 12.69 -3.79 3.66
CA ILE A 125 12.03 -2.67 3.01
C ILE A 125 11.11 -1.97 4.03
N PRO A 126 11.68 -1.11 4.90
CA PRO A 126 10.92 -0.39 5.90
C PRO A 126 10.35 0.92 5.32
N PRO A 127 9.27 1.46 5.89
CA PRO A 127 8.92 2.86 5.73
C PRO A 127 10.06 3.79 6.16
N ARG A 128 10.31 4.87 5.42
CA ARG A 128 11.32 5.89 5.74
C ARG A 128 11.16 6.50 7.13
N HIS A 129 9.93 6.71 7.58
CA HIS A 129 9.63 7.26 8.90
C HIS A 129 10.08 6.36 10.07
N ASP A 130 10.37 5.07 9.82
CA ASP A 130 10.94 4.17 10.83
C ASP A 130 12.45 4.40 11.04
N ARG A 131 13.12 5.16 10.15
CA ARG A 131 14.55 5.54 10.23
C ARG A 131 15.52 4.37 10.38
N LEU A 132 15.14 3.18 9.92
CA LEU A 132 15.98 1.99 9.91
C LEU A 132 17.09 2.12 8.86
N THR A 133 18.32 1.76 9.24
CA THR A 133 19.51 1.83 8.39
C THR A 133 20.27 0.50 8.39
N GLY A 134 21.03 0.23 7.32
CA GLY A 134 21.88 -0.95 7.18
C GLY A 134 22.13 -1.34 5.72
N ASP A 135 23.15 -2.15 5.48
CA ASP A 135 23.60 -2.50 4.12
C ASP A 135 22.53 -3.19 3.26
N ASN A 136 21.62 -3.92 3.91
CA ASN A 136 20.50 -4.63 3.30
C ASN A 136 19.14 -3.97 3.55
N VAL A 137 19.14 -2.65 3.80
CA VAL A 137 17.91 -1.88 4.04
C VAL A 137 17.65 -0.97 2.84
N PHE A 138 16.44 -1.06 2.28
CA PHE A 138 15.96 -0.20 1.22
C PHE A 138 14.68 0.53 1.67
N PRO A 139 14.79 1.75 2.23
CA PRO A 139 13.65 2.44 2.80
C PRO A 139 12.79 3.10 1.71
N ILE A 140 11.47 3.00 1.86
CA ILE A 140 10.48 3.57 0.95
C ILE A 140 9.53 4.55 1.65
N THR A 141 8.95 5.47 0.90
CA THR A 141 7.87 6.35 1.41
C THR A 141 6.56 5.56 1.53
N GLY A 142 5.91 5.62 2.68
CA GLY A 142 4.66 4.87 2.91
C GLY A 142 4.87 3.36 3.02
N SER A 143 4.10 2.58 2.27
CA SER A 143 4.23 1.12 2.23
C SER A 143 3.82 0.56 0.87
N PRO A 144 4.26 -0.66 0.51
CA PRO A 144 3.91 -1.26 -0.77
C PRO A 144 2.40 -1.35 -0.94
N GLY A 145 1.91 -0.87 -2.08
CA GLY A 145 0.50 -0.65 -2.35
C GLY A 145 -0.01 -1.48 -3.53
N ARG A 146 -1.30 -1.31 -3.83
CA ARG A 146 -1.95 -1.91 -5.00
C ARG A 146 -1.97 -0.97 -6.21
N VAL A 147 -1.72 0.32 -5.99
CA VAL A 147 -1.73 1.32 -7.05
C VAL A 147 -0.60 1.08 -8.03
N ASN A 148 -0.95 1.14 -9.30
CA ASN A 148 -0.04 1.25 -10.43
C ASN A 148 -0.80 1.92 -11.59
N ALA A 149 -0.07 2.42 -12.58
CA ALA A 149 -0.64 3.16 -13.70
C ALA A 149 -1.70 2.35 -14.47
N ASP A 150 -1.44 1.07 -14.74
CA ASP A 150 -2.37 0.22 -15.49
C ASP A 150 -3.69 0.02 -14.74
N ARG A 151 -3.63 -0.16 -13.42
CA ARG A 151 -4.84 -0.30 -12.58
C ARG A 151 -5.64 0.99 -12.52
N LEU A 152 -4.97 2.15 -12.39
CA LEU A 152 -5.64 3.45 -12.40
C LEU A 152 -6.34 3.69 -13.76
N ALA A 153 -5.67 3.37 -14.86
CA ALA A 153 -6.23 3.51 -16.21
C ALA A 153 -7.43 2.57 -16.44
N ALA A 154 -7.31 1.29 -16.04
CA ALA A 154 -8.38 0.31 -16.17
C ALA A 154 -9.63 0.69 -15.36
N ASP A 155 -9.45 1.11 -14.10
CA ASP A 155 -10.58 1.50 -13.26
C ASP A 155 -11.19 2.83 -13.73
N LEU A 156 -10.39 3.77 -14.24
CA LEU A 156 -10.92 5.00 -14.85
C LEU A 156 -11.82 4.70 -16.05
N GLU A 157 -11.39 3.79 -16.93
CA GLU A 157 -12.18 3.40 -18.10
C GLU A 157 -13.47 2.69 -17.69
N HIS A 158 -13.40 1.81 -16.69
CA HIS A 158 -14.56 1.06 -16.19
C HIS A 158 -15.66 1.97 -15.62
N PHE A 159 -15.29 3.03 -14.90
CA PHE A 159 -16.22 4.00 -14.31
C PHE A 159 -16.44 5.26 -15.17
N LYS A 160 -15.92 5.28 -16.40
CA LYS A 160 -15.90 6.46 -17.27
C LYS A 160 -17.28 7.08 -17.49
N ALA A 161 -18.30 6.26 -17.73
CA ALA A 161 -19.66 6.72 -18.01
C ALA A 161 -20.29 7.49 -16.82
N GLU A 162 -19.92 7.14 -15.59
CA GLU A 162 -20.38 7.80 -14.37
C GLU A 162 -19.58 9.07 -14.07
N LEU A 163 -18.26 9.04 -14.31
CA LEU A 163 -17.35 10.10 -13.89
C LEU A 163 -17.19 11.21 -14.94
N ASP A 164 -17.33 10.92 -16.23
CA ASP A 164 -17.13 11.91 -17.31
C ASP A 164 -18.14 13.06 -17.32
N PRO A 165 -19.43 12.86 -16.97
CA PRO A 165 -20.40 13.96 -16.89
C PRO A 165 -20.12 14.95 -15.74
N LEU A 166 -19.28 14.60 -14.76
CA LEU A 166 -19.06 15.44 -13.58
C LEU A 166 -18.31 16.73 -13.93
N PRO A 167 -18.79 17.90 -13.46
CA PRO A 167 -18.11 19.19 -13.62
C PRO A 167 -16.69 19.17 -13.06
N ARG A 168 -15.80 19.92 -13.70
CA ARG A 168 -14.43 20.14 -13.20
C ARG A 168 -14.36 21.41 -12.35
N PRO A 169 -13.47 21.45 -11.34
CA PRO A 169 -12.54 20.38 -10.96
C PRO A 169 -13.24 19.20 -10.28
N ARG A 170 -12.79 17.99 -10.56
CA ARG A 170 -13.23 16.76 -9.88
C ARG A 170 -12.38 16.54 -8.64
N VAL A 171 -12.99 16.53 -7.47
CA VAL A 171 -12.27 16.45 -6.20
C VAL A 171 -12.51 15.09 -5.57
N ALA A 172 -11.50 14.22 -5.58
CA ALA A 172 -11.56 12.95 -4.86
C ALA A 172 -11.36 13.20 -3.36
N VAL A 173 -12.33 12.83 -2.53
CA VAL A 173 -12.28 13.01 -1.08
C VAL A 173 -12.27 11.65 -0.42
N ILE A 174 -11.11 11.23 0.05
CA ILE A 174 -10.87 9.91 0.60
C ILE A 174 -10.77 10.00 2.12
N ILE A 175 -11.80 9.49 2.79
CA ILE A 175 -11.96 9.62 4.23
C ILE A 175 -11.58 8.30 4.91
N GLY A 176 -10.48 8.36 5.64
CA GLY A 176 -10.06 7.37 6.61
C GLY A 176 -10.90 7.44 7.88
N GLY A 177 -10.31 7.14 9.03
CA GLY A 177 -11.08 7.17 10.26
C GLY A 177 -10.29 6.71 11.46
N LYS A 178 -10.98 6.08 12.40
CA LYS A 178 -10.44 5.75 13.70
C LYS A 178 -9.21 4.85 13.57
N SER A 179 -8.14 5.27 14.23
CA SER A 179 -6.90 4.52 14.39
C SER A 179 -6.42 4.61 15.83
N LYS A 180 -5.24 4.06 16.14
CA LYS A 180 -4.64 4.25 17.47
C LYS A 180 -4.20 5.70 17.73
N ALA A 181 -3.97 6.47 16.66
CA ALA A 181 -3.40 7.81 16.73
C ALA A 181 -4.40 8.92 16.41
N HIS A 182 -5.47 8.59 15.68
CA HIS A 182 -6.43 9.57 15.18
C HIS A 182 -7.87 9.12 15.38
N ASP A 183 -8.76 10.09 15.56
CA ASP A 183 -10.21 9.89 15.59
C ASP A 183 -10.91 10.90 14.65
N LEU A 184 -12.17 10.63 14.35
CA LEU A 184 -13.01 11.52 13.56
C LEU A 184 -14.32 11.76 14.32
N SER A 185 -14.34 12.76 15.18
CA SER A 185 -15.57 13.22 15.83
C SER A 185 -16.59 13.75 14.82
N VAL A 186 -17.83 13.86 15.28
CA VAL A 186 -18.93 14.48 14.54
C VAL A 186 -18.63 15.94 14.22
N GLU A 187 -18.05 16.65 15.18
CA GLU A 187 -17.68 18.06 15.09
C GLU A 187 -16.58 18.25 14.05
N ARG A 188 -15.54 17.41 14.09
CA ARG A 188 -14.46 17.46 13.10
C ARG A 188 -14.96 17.08 11.71
N ALA A 189 -15.82 16.07 11.58
CA ALA A 189 -16.43 15.68 10.31
C ALA A 189 -17.28 16.81 9.71
N ALA A 190 -18.05 17.54 10.54
CA ALA A 190 -18.83 18.69 10.11
C ALA A 190 -17.94 19.85 9.61
N ALA A 191 -16.86 20.14 10.33
CA ALA A 191 -15.89 21.16 9.94
C ALA A 191 -15.16 20.77 8.64
N MET A 192 -14.73 19.51 8.53
CA MET A 192 -14.09 18.96 7.33
C MET A 192 -15.02 19.02 6.11
N ALA A 193 -16.30 18.69 6.28
CA ALA A 193 -17.28 18.81 5.20
C ALA A 193 -17.35 20.26 4.67
N ARG A 194 -17.34 21.25 5.57
CA ARG A 194 -17.35 22.67 5.20
C ARG A 194 -16.05 23.11 4.52
N GLU A 195 -14.91 22.62 4.99
CA GLU A 195 -13.60 22.87 4.38
C GLU A 195 -13.55 22.36 2.93
N VAL A 196 -14.19 21.21 2.65
CA VAL A 196 -14.31 20.64 1.30
C VAL A 196 -15.34 21.39 0.45
N GLU A 197 -16.52 21.64 1.01
CA GLU A 197 -17.67 22.24 0.33
C GLU A 197 -17.37 23.61 -0.24
N LEU A 198 -16.76 24.49 0.56
CA LEU A 198 -16.51 25.89 0.19
C LEU A 198 -15.71 26.04 -1.12
N PRO A 199 -14.49 25.48 -1.25
CA PRO A 199 -13.70 25.63 -2.46
C PRO A 199 -14.30 24.88 -3.66
N VAL A 200 -14.95 23.73 -3.45
CA VAL A 200 -15.63 23.01 -4.55
C VAL A 200 -16.77 23.85 -5.13
N ALA A 201 -17.60 24.43 -4.26
CA ALA A 201 -18.71 25.28 -4.69
C ALA A 201 -18.21 26.57 -5.38
N GLN A 202 -17.13 27.17 -4.87
CA GLN A 202 -16.51 28.37 -5.45
C GLN A 202 -15.96 28.12 -6.86
N GLU A 203 -15.37 26.95 -7.11
CA GLU A 203 -14.83 26.58 -8.42
C GLU A 203 -15.87 25.93 -9.36
N GLY A 204 -17.11 25.72 -8.89
CA GLY A 204 -18.16 25.04 -9.67
C GLY A 204 -17.84 23.56 -9.95
N GLY A 205 -17.04 22.94 -9.08
CA GLY A 205 -16.53 21.58 -9.26
C GLY A 205 -17.48 20.48 -8.78
N SER A 206 -16.90 19.28 -8.63
CA SER A 206 -17.61 18.09 -8.17
C SER A 206 -16.83 17.31 -7.12
N VAL A 207 -17.52 16.50 -6.31
CA VAL A 207 -16.91 15.62 -5.30
C VAL A 207 -17.06 14.15 -5.67
N MET A 208 -16.01 13.37 -5.45
CA MET A 208 -16.02 11.91 -5.51
C MET A 208 -15.57 11.38 -4.15
N VAL A 209 -16.54 11.06 -3.29
CA VAL A 209 -16.28 10.74 -1.88
C VAL A 209 -16.21 9.23 -1.68
N SER A 210 -15.17 8.75 -1.00
CA SER A 210 -15.04 7.35 -0.60
C SER A 210 -14.66 7.24 0.88
N PHE A 211 -15.38 6.39 1.61
CA PHE A 211 -15.15 6.12 3.02
C PHE A 211 -14.46 4.77 3.21
N THR A 212 -13.51 4.71 4.15
CA THR A 212 -12.96 3.41 4.57
C THR A 212 -13.83 2.77 5.63
N ARG A 213 -13.69 1.45 5.82
CA ARG A 213 -14.33 0.71 6.94
C ARG A 213 -13.97 1.24 8.35
N ARG A 214 -12.97 2.14 8.45
CA ARG A 214 -12.54 2.75 9.72
C ARG A 214 -13.26 4.06 10.01
N THR A 215 -13.96 4.63 9.03
CA THR A 215 -14.73 5.86 9.23
C THR A 215 -15.89 5.59 10.19
N PRO A 216 -16.01 6.30 11.32
CA PRO A 216 -17.15 6.15 12.22
C PRO A 216 -18.46 6.50 11.51
N GLU A 217 -19.50 5.70 11.72
CA GLU A 217 -20.80 5.89 11.06
C GLU A 217 -21.42 7.28 11.28
N PRO A 218 -21.37 7.88 12.50
CA PRO A 218 -21.87 9.24 12.70
C PRO A 218 -21.12 10.30 11.87
N ALA A 219 -19.80 10.16 11.74
CA ALA A 219 -18.98 11.06 10.92
C ALA A 219 -19.29 10.90 9.43
N ARG A 220 -19.42 9.65 8.97
CA ARG A 220 -19.82 9.31 7.60
C ARG A 220 -21.17 9.93 7.24
N ALA A 221 -22.17 9.77 8.11
CA ALA A 221 -23.52 10.30 7.89
C ALA A 221 -23.51 11.83 7.73
N ILE A 222 -22.72 12.54 8.53
CA ILE A 222 -22.62 14.01 8.46
C ILE A 222 -21.90 14.47 7.20
N LEU A 223 -20.77 13.83 6.86
CA LEU A 223 -20.03 14.13 5.62
C LEU A 223 -20.93 13.90 4.40
N ALA A 224 -21.63 12.77 4.34
CA ALA A 224 -22.56 12.47 3.26
C ALA A 224 -23.71 13.47 3.19
N ALA A 225 -24.35 13.77 4.33
CA ALA A 225 -25.48 14.70 4.37
C ALA A 225 -25.09 16.13 3.95
N ARG A 226 -23.87 16.57 4.29
CA ARG A 226 -23.37 17.89 3.93
C ARG A 226 -22.88 17.97 2.50
N LEU A 227 -22.25 16.92 1.96
CA LEU A 227 -21.66 16.97 0.62
C LEU A 227 -22.63 16.56 -0.50
N LYS A 228 -23.74 15.87 -0.21
CA LYS A 228 -24.66 15.33 -1.22
C LYS A 228 -25.32 16.36 -2.17
N HIS A 229 -25.30 17.64 -1.80
CA HIS A 229 -25.92 18.70 -2.60
C HIS A 229 -24.97 19.25 -3.69
N LEU A 230 -23.67 18.94 -3.59
CA LEU A 230 -22.70 19.27 -4.61
C LEU A 230 -22.83 18.28 -5.78
N PRO A 231 -22.50 18.68 -7.02
CA PRO A 231 -22.32 17.74 -8.11
C PRO A 231 -21.31 16.67 -7.71
N GLY A 232 -21.57 15.40 -8.01
CA GLY A 232 -20.65 14.34 -7.63
C GLY A 232 -21.31 13.03 -7.24
N VAL A 233 -20.48 12.16 -6.67
CA VAL A 233 -20.85 10.83 -6.20
C VAL A 233 -20.26 10.59 -4.82
N ILE A 234 -21.04 9.95 -3.95
CA ILE A 234 -20.61 9.49 -2.64
C ILE A 234 -20.77 7.97 -2.63
N TRP A 235 -19.66 7.25 -2.59
CA TRP A 235 -19.70 5.79 -2.54
C TRP A 235 -20.14 5.32 -1.15
N ASP A 236 -21.18 4.49 -1.13
CA ASP A 236 -21.84 4.03 0.08
C ASP A 236 -21.35 2.67 0.58
N GLY A 237 -20.30 2.12 -0.04
CA GLY A 237 -19.75 0.82 0.34
C GLY A 237 -20.42 -0.36 -0.35
N GLU A 238 -21.50 -0.14 -1.11
CA GLU A 238 -22.19 -1.17 -1.87
C GLU A 238 -21.68 -1.24 -3.32
N GLY A 239 -21.80 -2.43 -3.90
CA GLY A 239 -21.35 -2.68 -5.27
C GLY A 239 -19.83 -2.70 -5.46
N GLU A 240 -19.41 -2.43 -6.69
CA GLU A 240 -18.00 -2.37 -7.05
C GLU A 240 -17.34 -1.11 -6.49
N ASN A 241 -16.12 -1.22 -5.98
CA ASN A 241 -15.44 -0.11 -5.32
C ASN A 241 -14.75 0.82 -6.34
N PRO A 242 -15.21 2.08 -6.51
CA PRO A 242 -14.68 3.03 -7.49
C PRO A 242 -13.40 3.75 -7.03
N TYR A 243 -12.80 3.35 -5.90
CA TYR A 243 -11.70 4.05 -5.25
C TYR A 243 -10.56 4.48 -6.21
N PHE A 244 -10.03 3.55 -7.00
CA PHE A 244 -8.94 3.88 -7.93
C PHE A 244 -9.42 4.72 -9.12
N ALA A 245 -10.67 4.56 -9.54
CA ALA A 245 -11.28 5.41 -10.56
C ALA A 245 -11.39 6.86 -10.09
N TYR A 246 -11.79 7.09 -8.83
CA TYR A 246 -11.84 8.43 -8.24
C TYR A 246 -10.46 9.07 -8.21
N LEU A 247 -9.43 8.34 -7.77
CA LEU A 247 -8.04 8.81 -7.80
C LEU A 247 -7.61 9.14 -9.24
N ALA A 248 -7.94 8.29 -10.22
CA ALA A 248 -7.59 8.45 -11.62
C ALA A 248 -8.40 9.54 -12.36
N ALA A 249 -9.61 9.89 -11.90
CA ALA A 249 -10.46 10.92 -12.49
C ALA A 249 -10.26 12.32 -11.89
N ALA A 250 -9.70 12.42 -10.68
CA ALA A 250 -9.57 13.67 -9.94
C ALA A 250 -8.69 14.75 -10.63
N ASP A 251 -8.98 16.01 -10.39
CA ASP A 251 -8.06 17.13 -10.59
C ASP A 251 -7.32 17.45 -9.26
N TYR A 252 -8.00 17.25 -8.12
CA TYR A 252 -7.46 17.39 -6.77
C TYR A 252 -7.85 16.20 -5.91
N ILE A 253 -6.94 15.75 -5.03
CA ILE A 253 -7.21 14.64 -4.11
C ILE A 253 -7.06 15.13 -2.68
N LEU A 254 -8.08 14.92 -1.86
CA LEU A 254 -8.07 15.21 -0.43
C LEU A 254 -8.09 13.89 0.32
N VAL A 255 -7.10 13.68 1.18
CA VAL A 255 -6.96 12.45 1.98
C VAL A 255 -6.83 12.81 3.44
N THR A 256 -7.46 12.04 4.33
CA THR A 256 -7.28 12.24 5.76
C THR A 256 -5.90 11.81 6.26
N GLU A 257 -5.39 12.49 7.28
CA GLU A 257 -4.02 12.30 7.76
C GLU A 257 -3.73 10.95 8.45
N ASP A 258 -4.76 10.15 8.75
CA ASP A 258 -4.68 8.93 9.55
C ASP A 258 -4.11 7.70 8.83
N SER A 259 -3.80 7.81 7.54
CA SER A 259 -3.40 6.66 6.74
C SER A 259 -2.25 6.96 5.80
N THR A 260 -1.15 6.23 6.00
CA THR A 260 -0.03 6.24 5.07
C THR A 260 -0.45 5.70 3.71
N ASN A 261 -1.33 4.69 3.68
CA ASN A 261 -1.70 4.03 2.43
C ASN A 261 -2.56 4.92 1.55
N LEU A 262 -3.56 5.62 2.12
CA LEU A 262 -4.44 6.49 1.34
C LEU A 262 -3.63 7.64 0.71
N ALA A 263 -2.72 8.24 1.47
CA ALA A 263 -1.86 9.31 0.98
C ALA A 263 -0.81 8.82 -0.02
N THR A 264 -0.24 7.62 0.16
CA THR A 264 0.68 7.02 -0.81
C THR A 264 -0.02 6.66 -2.12
N ASP A 265 -1.24 6.11 -2.04
CA ASP A 265 -2.07 5.79 -3.19
C ASP A 265 -2.44 7.05 -3.98
N ALA A 266 -2.84 8.13 -3.28
CA ALA A 266 -3.08 9.44 -3.89
C ALA A 266 -1.81 10.03 -4.52
N ALA A 267 -0.68 9.97 -3.82
CA ALA A 267 0.61 10.45 -4.33
C ALA A 267 1.09 9.67 -5.57
N SER A 268 0.64 8.43 -5.73
CA SER A 268 0.99 7.63 -6.91
C SER A 268 0.31 8.11 -8.20
N THR A 269 -0.62 9.07 -8.12
CA THR A 269 -1.33 9.62 -9.29
C THR A 269 -0.58 10.78 -9.97
N GLY A 270 0.36 11.43 -9.28
CA GLY A 270 0.98 12.69 -9.74
C GLY A 270 0.07 13.92 -9.65
N LYS A 271 -1.13 13.78 -9.07
CA LYS A 271 -2.10 14.86 -8.89
C LYS A 271 -1.91 15.55 -7.56
N PRO A 272 -2.23 16.85 -7.43
CA PRO A 272 -2.16 17.56 -6.16
C PRO A 272 -2.89 16.82 -5.04
N VAL A 273 -2.15 16.45 -3.99
CA VAL A 273 -2.70 15.79 -2.80
C VAL A 273 -2.75 16.78 -1.64
N PHE A 274 -3.92 16.92 -1.05
CA PHE A 274 -4.16 17.72 0.14
C PHE A 274 -4.45 16.82 1.34
N VAL A 275 -3.78 17.09 2.45
CA VAL A 275 -3.95 16.35 3.71
C VAL A 275 -4.99 17.05 4.57
N LEU A 276 -6.10 16.35 4.82
CA LEU A 276 -7.16 16.76 5.73
C LEU A 276 -6.80 16.38 7.17
N LYS A 277 -6.74 17.40 8.02
CA LYS A 277 -6.46 17.23 9.44
C LYS A 277 -7.57 16.46 10.15
N MET A 278 -7.18 15.58 11.05
CA MET A 278 -8.01 14.81 11.96
C MET A 278 -7.72 15.20 13.41
N GLU A 279 -8.43 14.59 14.34
CA GLU A 279 -8.13 14.75 15.76
C GLU A 279 -7.10 13.70 16.17
N GLY A 280 -6.13 14.09 17.01
CA GLY A 280 -5.06 13.23 17.47
C GLY A 280 -3.71 13.58 16.84
N GLU A 281 -2.66 12.91 17.29
CA GLU A 281 -1.29 13.16 16.84
C GLU A 281 -0.45 11.89 16.85
N SER A 282 0.53 11.83 15.95
CA SER A 282 1.54 10.77 15.94
C SER A 282 2.79 11.23 15.21
N LEU A 283 3.94 11.03 15.87
CA LEU A 283 5.25 11.29 15.27
C LEU A 283 5.43 10.52 13.96
N LYS A 284 4.95 9.27 13.88
CA LYS A 284 5.02 8.45 12.68
C LYS A 284 4.27 9.09 11.51
N PHE A 285 3.04 9.57 11.73
CA PHE A 285 2.24 10.18 10.66
C PHE A 285 2.79 11.55 10.27
N ARG A 286 3.24 12.34 11.25
CA ARG A 286 3.89 13.63 10.98
C ARG A 286 5.13 13.47 10.09
N LEU A 287 6.07 12.59 10.47
CA LEU A 287 7.27 12.32 9.67
C LEU A 287 6.95 11.78 8.27
N PHE A 288 5.86 11.01 8.15
CA PHE A 288 5.41 10.50 6.85
C PHE A 288 4.84 11.63 5.96
N HIS A 289 4.03 12.52 6.51
CA HIS A 289 3.49 13.66 5.76
C HIS A 289 4.60 14.66 5.41
N GLU A 290 5.56 14.90 6.30
CA GLU A 290 6.78 15.68 6.01
C GLU A 290 7.59 15.06 4.85
N ASP A 291 7.72 13.74 4.78
CA ASP A 291 8.39 13.04 3.66
C ASP A 291 7.62 13.27 2.34
N LEU A 292 6.29 13.14 2.35
CA LEU A 292 5.45 13.44 1.17
C LEU A 292 5.53 14.92 0.74
N GLU A 293 5.54 15.85 1.68
CA GLU A 293 5.71 17.28 1.42
C GLU A 293 7.10 17.56 0.82
N SER A 294 8.15 16.91 1.33
CA SER A 294 9.51 17.04 0.80
C SER A 294 9.67 16.52 -0.63
N LEU A 295 8.84 15.54 -1.02
CA LEU A 295 8.74 15.02 -2.38
C LEU A 295 7.83 15.88 -3.29
N GLY A 296 7.21 16.92 -2.73
CA GLY A 296 6.24 17.76 -3.42
C GLY A 296 4.90 17.07 -3.70
N ALA A 297 4.67 15.87 -3.14
CA ALA A 297 3.50 15.06 -3.46
C ALA A 297 2.23 15.54 -2.74
N ALA A 298 2.37 15.99 -1.49
CA ALA A 298 1.26 16.42 -0.66
C ALA A 298 1.49 17.77 0.01
N ARG A 299 0.41 18.43 0.42
CA ARG A 299 0.42 19.64 1.27
C ARG A 299 -0.74 19.60 2.26
N PRO A 300 -0.64 20.26 3.43
CA PRO A 300 -1.79 20.46 4.30
C PRO A 300 -2.90 21.21 3.57
N PHE A 301 -4.16 20.82 3.79
CA PHE A 301 -5.28 21.50 3.16
C PHE A 301 -5.57 22.85 3.84
N GLY A 302 -5.42 23.94 3.09
CA GLY A 302 -5.63 25.31 3.57
C GLY A 302 -6.98 25.93 3.20
N GLY A 303 -7.92 25.14 2.66
CA GLY A 303 -9.25 25.63 2.26
C GLY A 303 -9.33 26.26 0.86
N ALA A 304 -8.28 26.16 0.06
CA ALA A 304 -8.26 26.57 -1.34
C ALA A 304 -7.51 25.54 -2.18
N PHE A 305 -7.92 25.36 -3.44
CA PHE A 305 -7.20 24.52 -4.37
C PHE A 305 -6.10 25.32 -5.07
N HIS A 306 -4.95 24.67 -5.18
CA HIS A 306 -3.80 25.16 -5.92
C HIS A 306 -3.25 23.97 -6.68
N SER A 307 -2.97 24.15 -7.97
CA SER A 307 -2.40 23.08 -8.79
C SER A 307 -0.88 23.09 -8.70
N TRP A 308 -0.29 21.91 -8.66
CA TRP A 308 1.15 21.68 -8.83
C TRP A 308 1.37 20.28 -9.42
N GLN A 309 2.59 20.01 -9.84
CA GLN A 309 2.99 18.73 -10.40
C GLN A 309 4.19 18.19 -9.65
N TYR A 310 4.29 16.87 -9.59
CA TYR A 310 5.42 16.13 -9.05
C TYR A 310 5.49 14.77 -9.76
N PRO A 311 6.67 14.11 -9.79
CA PRO A 311 6.77 12.76 -10.32
C PRO A 311 5.88 11.81 -9.52
N PRO A 312 4.94 11.07 -10.16
CA PRO A 312 4.09 10.13 -9.46
C PRO A 312 4.89 9.16 -8.60
N LEU A 313 4.42 8.96 -7.37
CA LEU A 313 5.14 8.12 -6.44
C LEU A 313 5.04 6.64 -6.86
N ALA A 314 6.18 5.97 -7.05
CA ALA A 314 6.25 4.59 -7.56
C ALA A 314 7.01 3.66 -6.60
N GLU A 315 6.83 3.84 -5.28
CA GLU A 315 7.62 3.14 -4.25
C GLU A 315 7.52 1.61 -4.34
N THR A 316 6.36 1.07 -4.71
CA THR A 316 6.18 -0.37 -4.88
C THR A 316 7.00 -0.91 -6.04
N ASP A 317 7.06 -0.18 -7.16
CA ASP A 317 7.85 -0.58 -8.32
C ASP A 317 9.35 -0.38 -8.07
N ARG A 318 9.75 0.72 -7.40
CA ARG A 318 11.13 0.94 -6.93
C ARG A 318 11.61 -0.18 -6.01
N ALA A 319 10.75 -0.60 -5.08
CA ALA A 319 11.03 -1.74 -4.20
C ALA A 319 11.16 -3.05 -4.99
N ALA A 320 10.31 -3.28 -5.99
CA ALA A 320 10.40 -4.47 -6.84
C ALA A 320 11.68 -4.50 -7.68
N ASP A 321 12.09 -3.35 -8.25
CA ASP A 321 13.35 -3.20 -8.97
C ASP A 321 14.55 -3.55 -8.07
N GLU A 322 14.57 -3.02 -6.84
CA GLU A 322 15.63 -3.33 -5.88
C GLU A 322 15.64 -4.81 -5.45
N VAL A 323 14.46 -5.42 -5.26
CA VAL A 323 14.35 -6.85 -4.98
C VAL A 323 14.97 -7.67 -6.10
N LEU A 324 14.63 -7.38 -7.36
CA LEU A 324 15.16 -8.11 -8.51
C LEU A 324 16.66 -7.88 -8.69
N ARG A 325 17.14 -6.64 -8.59
CA ARG A 325 18.56 -6.30 -8.69
C ARG A 325 19.41 -7.11 -7.70
N ARG A 326 19.04 -7.09 -6.41
CA ARG A 326 19.79 -7.83 -5.38
C ARG A 326 19.60 -9.34 -5.45
N TYR A 327 18.43 -9.80 -5.91
CA TYR A 327 18.19 -11.21 -6.16
C TYR A 327 19.15 -11.75 -7.22
N ASP A 328 19.33 -11.00 -8.31
CA ASP A 328 20.23 -11.37 -9.41
C ASP A 328 21.71 -11.30 -9.00
N GLU A 329 22.12 -10.26 -8.26
CA GLU A 329 23.49 -10.09 -7.76
C GLU A 329 23.96 -11.25 -6.85
N ARG A 330 23.04 -11.87 -6.11
CA ARG A 330 23.35 -13.04 -5.28
C ARG A 330 23.63 -14.31 -6.10
N GLY A 331 23.42 -14.28 -7.41
CA GLY A 331 23.38 -15.47 -8.27
C GLY A 331 22.00 -16.12 -8.32
N GLY A 332 20.92 -15.33 -8.10
CA GLY A 332 19.59 -15.68 -8.60
C GLY A 332 19.67 -15.92 -10.10
N ARG A 333 18.79 -16.77 -10.67
CA ARG A 333 18.84 -17.10 -12.10
C ARG A 333 18.96 -15.81 -12.93
N PRO A 334 20.04 -15.61 -13.72
CA PRO A 334 20.22 -14.39 -14.48
C PRO A 334 19.13 -14.25 -15.53
N VAL A 335 18.69 -13.02 -15.76
CA VAL A 335 17.88 -12.64 -16.92
C VAL A 335 18.78 -12.70 -18.16
N PRO A 336 18.44 -13.42 -19.25
CA PRO A 336 19.10 -13.28 -20.53
C PRO A 336 18.92 -11.83 -21.01
N GLY A 337 20.05 -11.16 -21.27
CA GLY A 337 20.08 -9.77 -21.73
C GLY A 337 19.55 -9.54 -23.13
#